data_AF-A0A7Z0EL85-F1
#
_entry.id   AF-A0A7Z0EL85-F1
#
_cell.length_a   1.000
_cell.length_b   1.000
_cell.length_c   1.000
_cell.angle_alpha   90.00
_cell.angle_beta   90.00
_cell.angle_gamma   90.00
#
_symmetry.space_group_name_H-M   'P 1'
#
loop_
_entity.id
_entity.type
_entity.pdbx_description
1 polymer ?
#
loop_
_entity_poly.entity_id
_entity_poly.type
_entity_poly.pdbx_seq_one_letter_code
_entity_poly.pdbx_strand_id
1 'polypeptide(L)'
;MATINQRKLADGRTRYWVNWRLGGTRTGAPPSEPFDTHADAHTLKLHVEAAGHQWPENWIRRQGWAQGWVPGHGWVTTDEDDEPEAEPVLFADYARDLVDSMTGIAERTRADYHRDLDIHLIPRFGKVNLRDPARLKPKDVRAWVNHLRTGVSDPTAPHRTSTPSRGRKKEPGWLRKPLAPKSIHNLHGLLFTVCEAAVREDPPLRPSNPASRTRLPRVDDGEGEADLCFLTREEFTLLRDSMAEDVRDMVEVFVRTGMRYSKLTALQVRDITLTAAIGSDGQPLTRGHLDVRRAWKRCPDNTFRLGAPKTRSSRRRIPLSPRTIREQPAAPRKPCRPSATR
;
A
#
# COMPACT_ATOMS: atom_id res chain seq x y z
N MET A 1 69.28 -17.98 8.34
CA MET A 1 68.08 -18.70 8.81
C MET A 1 67.16 -17.75 9.55
N ALA A 2 65.85 -17.86 9.34
CA ALA A 2 64.86 -17.10 10.10
C ALA A 2 64.57 -17.79 11.43
N THR A 3 64.26 -17.02 12.47
CA THR A 3 64.06 -17.51 13.84
C THR A 3 62.89 -16.79 14.50
N ILE A 4 62.17 -17.46 15.39
CA ILE A 4 61.04 -16.87 16.13
C ILE A 4 61.48 -16.72 17.58
N ASN A 5 61.46 -15.48 18.06
CA ASN A 5 61.75 -15.14 19.45
C ASN A 5 60.45 -14.78 20.17
N GLN A 6 60.19 -15.41 21.30
CA GLN A 6 59.03 -15.12 22.13
C GLN A 6 59.42 -14.15 23.25
N ARG A 7 58.63 -13.10 23.48
CA ARG A 7 58.80 -12.15 24.59
C ARG A 7 57.48 -11.97 25.35
N LYS A 8 57.51 -12.11 26.68
CA LYS A 8 56.38 -11.72 27.54
C LYS A 8 56.43 -10.20 27.76
N LEU A 9 55.30 -9.53 27.53
CA LEU A 9 55.12 -8.10 27.76
C LEU A 9 54.74 -7.83 29.23
N ALA A 10 54.89 -6.59 29.66
CA ALA A 10 54.57 -6.16 31.03
C ALA A 10 53.08 -6.34 31.40
N ASP A 11 52.21 -6.43 30.41
CA ASP A 11 50.77 -6.68 30.54
C ASP A 11 50.40 -8.18 30.57
N GLY A 12 51.39 -9.07 30.60
CA GLY A 12 51.20 -10.52 30.61
C GLY A 12 50.96 -11.16 29.25
N ARG A 13 50.77 -10.37 28.18
CA ARG A 13 50.62 -10.90 26.81
C ARG A 13 51.94 -11.40 26.27
N THR A 14 51.88 -12.43 25.42
CA THR A 14 53.06 -12.97 24.73
C THR A 14 53.12 -12.39 23.32
N ARG A 15 54.28 -11.88 22.91
CA ARG A 15 54.55 -11.39 21.56
C ARG A 15 55.66 -12.20 20.90
N TYR A 16 55.46 -12.53 19.63
CA TYR A 16 56.39 -13.31 18.82
C TYR A 16 57.11 -12.39 17.84
N TRP A 17 58.42 -12.58 17.66
CA TRP A 17 59.26 -11.78 16.77
C TRP A 17 59.97 -12.69 15.79
N VAL A 18 59.68 -12.53 14.49
CA VAL A 18 60.43 -13.21 13.43
C VAL A 18 61.68 -12.38 13.13
N ASN A 19 62.85 -12.98 13.29
CA ASN A 19 64.16 -12.34 13.10
C ASN A 19 64.97 -13.12 12.07
N TRP A 20 65.60 -12.43 11.12
CA TRP A 20 66.47 -13.06 10.12
C TRP A 20 67.57 -12.11 9.64
N ARG A 21 68.47 -12.63 8.81
CA ARG A 21 69.47 -11.84 8.09
C ARG A 21 69.03 -11.70 6.64
N LEU A 22 68.92 -10.46 6.16
CA LEU A 22 68.47 -10.17 4.81
C LEU A 22 69.42 -10.82 3.78
N GLY A 23 68.86 -11.60 2.85
CA GLY A 23 69.62 -12.40 1.87
C GLY A 23 70.38 -13.60 2.47
N GLY A 24 70.18 -13.91 3.75
CA GLY A 24 70.74 -15.10 4.41
C GLY A 24 72.23 -15.02 4.73
N THR A 25 72.88 -13.88 4.47
CA THR A 25 74.33 -13.68 4.64
C THR A 25 74.68 -13.20 6.04
N ARG A 26 75.92 -13.46 6.47
CA ARG A 26 76.42 -13.03 7.80
C ARG A 26 76.49 -11.51 7.96
N THR A 27 76.66 -10.79 6.85
CA THR A 27 76.72 -9.32 6.79
C THR A 27 75.38 -8.68 6.47
N GLY A 28 74.33 -9.48 6.26
CA GLY A 28 72.99 -8.97 5.97
C GLY A 28 72.42 -8.12 7.12
N ALA A 29 71.67 -7.09 6.75
CA ALA A 29 70.88 -6.32 7.71
C ALA A 29 70.00 -7.29 8.54
N PRO A 30 69.73 -7.00 9.83
CA PRO A 30 68.87 -7.85 10.66
C PRO A 30 67.43 -7.32 10.77
N PRO A 31 66.52 -7.60 9.82
CA PRO A 31 65.09 -7.36 10.00
C PRO A 31 64.48 -8.09 11.19
N SER A 32 63.42 -7.50 11.72
CA SER A 32 62.54 -8.14 12.70
C SER A 32 61.09 -7.72 12.47
N GLU A 33 60.17 -8.66 12.61
CA GLU A 33 58.72 -8.42 12.46
C GLU A 33 57.93 -9.01 13.64
N PRO A 34 57.10 -8.20 14.34
CA PRO A 34 56.34 -8.67 15.48
C PRO A 34 54.96 -9.22 15.13
N PHE A 35 54.50 -10.19 15.91
CA PHE A 35 53.20 -10.86 15.79
C PHE A 35 52.59 -11.13 17.16
N ASP A 36 51.25 -11.14 17.22
CA ASP A 36 50.52 -11.44 18.45
C ASP A 36 50.23 -12.94 18.60
N THR A 37 50.30 -13.72 17.51
CA THR A 37 50.14 -15.18 17.52
C THR A 37 51.40 -15.91 17.03
N HIS A 38 51.65 -17.11 17.56
CA HIS A 38 52.76 -17.95 17.09
C HIS A 38 52.51 -18.45 15.66
N ALA A 39 51.26 -18.71 15.29
CA ALA A 39 50.89 -19.21 13.97
C ALA A 39 51.27 -18.21 12.87
N ASP A 40 50.94 -16.92 13.04
CA ASP A 40 51.27 -15.89 12.05
C ASP A 40 52.78 -15.66 11.94
N ALA A 41 53.49 -15.69 13.07
CA ALA A 41 54.95 -15.63 13.11
C ALA A 41 55.59 -16.83 12.37
N HIS A 42 55.01 -18.02 12.53
CA HIS A 42 55.48 -19.23 11.84
C HIS A 42 55.23 -19.15 10.33
N THR A 43 54.05 -18.67 9.92
CA THR A 43 53.71 -18.44 8.51
C THR A 43 54.70 -17.48 7.86
N LEU A 44 54.96 -16.30 8.47
CA LEU A 44 55.96 -15.38 7.93
C LEU A 44 57.35 -16.01 7.85
N LYS A 45 57.77 -16.74 8.90
CA LYS A 45 59.08 -17.41 8.91
C LYS A 45 59.24 -18.33 7.70
N LEU A 46 58.24 -19.17 7.40
CA LEU A 46 58.27 -20.06 6.23
C LEU A 46 58.37 -19.27 4.93
N HIS A 47 57.63 -18.17 4.79
CA HIS A 47 57.68 -17.32 3.59
C HIS A 47 59.02 -16.59 3.44
N VAL A 48 59.63 -16.13 4.54
CA VAL A 48 60.97 -15.54 4.52
C VAL A 48 62.01 -16.58 4.08
N GLU A 49 61.91 -17.81 4.57
CA GLU A 49 62.81 -18.90 4.15
C GLU A 49 62.62 -19.26 2.68
N ALA A 50 61.37 -19.36 2.21
CA ALA A 50 61.04 -19.57 0.80
C ALA A 50 61.52 -18.43 -0.11
N ALA A 51 61.48 -17.19 0.37
CA ALA A 51 61.95 -16.00 -0.34
C ALA A 51 63.48 -15.80 -0.27
N GLY A 52 64.25 -16.83 0.09
CA GLY A 52 65.71 -16.73 0.19
C GLY A 52 66.18 -15.73 1.25
N HIS A 53 65.43 -15.60 2.35
CA HIS A 53 65.65 -14.64 3.43
C HIS A 53 65.50 -13.17 3.01
N GLN A 54 64.73 -12.89 1.96
CA GLN A 54 64.26 -11.55 1.63
C GLN A 54 62.91 -11.26 2.31
N TRP A 55 62.45 -10.01 2.20
CA TRP A 55 61.06 -9.70 2.53
C TRP A 55 60.12 -10.43 1.56
N PRO A 56 59.07 -11.11 2.05
CA PRO A 56 58.10 -11.75 1.18
C PRO A 56 57.38 -10.74 0.29
N GLU A 57 57.01 -11.17 -0.92
CA GLU A 57 56.30 -10.34 -1.90
C GLU A 57 54.98 -9.82 -1.33
N ASN A 58 54.68 -8.54 -1.50
CA ASN A 58 53.47 -7.90 -0.97
C ASN A 58 53.34 -7.92 0.57
N TRP A 59 54.43 -8.14 1.31
CA TRP A 59 54.47 -7.91 2.76
C TRP A 59 54.70 -6.43 3.08
N ILE A 60 53.76 -5.82 3.79
CA ILE A 60 53.85 -4.46 4.31
C ILE A 60 54.31 -4.51 5.76
N ARG A 61 55.49 -3.95 6.03
CA ARG A 61 56.11 -3.95 7.37
C ARG A 61 55.13 -3.40 8.42
N ARG A 62 54.95 -4.16 9.49
CA ARG A 62 54.06 -3.94 10.64
C ARG A 62 52.56 -3.98 10.32
N GLN A 63 52.17 -4.21 9.08
CA GLN A 63 50.77 -4.26 8.66
C GLN A 63 50.34 -5.66 8.21
N GLY A 64 51.29 -6.48 7.74
CA GLY A 64 51.01 -7.81 7.22
C GLY A 64 51.00 -7.86 5.70
N TRP A 65 50.34 -8.85 5.11
CA TRP A 65 50.14 -8.92 3.67
C TRP A 65 49.26 -7.78 3.17
N ALA A 66 49.51 -7.31 1.94
CA ALA A 66 48.65 -6.32 1.29
C ALA A 66 47.18 -6.79 1.28
N GLN A 67 46.24 -5.86 1.48
CA GLN A 67 44.81 -6.17 1.51
C GLN A 67 44.37 -6.83 0.19
N GLY A 68 43.80 -8.03 0.27
CA GLY A 68 43.43 -8.84 -0.90
C GLY A 68 44.53 -9.77 -1.42
N TRP A 69 45.71 -9.81 -0.81
CA TRP A 69 46.77 -10.75 -1.15
C TRP A 69 46.83 -11.91 -0.17
N VAL A 70 46.71 -13.15 -0.68
CA VAL A 70 46.83 -14.38 0.09
C VAL A 70 48.10 -15.13 -0.33
N PRO A 71 49.02 -15.43 0.60
CA PRO A 71 50.26 -16.13 0.27
C PRO A 71 50.01 -17.49 -0.38
N GLY A 72 50.71 -17.78 -1.48
CA GLY A 72 50.54 -19.01 -2.26
C GLY A 72 49.31 -19.03 -3.18
N HIS A 73 48.38 -18.08 -3.05
CA HIS A 73 47.15 -17.99 -3.86
C HIS A 73 47.12 -16.71 -4.73
N GLY A 74 47.89 -15.68 -4.38
CA GLY A 74 47.97 -14.42 -5.11
C GLY A 74 46.90 -13.41 -4.69
N TRP A 75 46.50 -12.52 -5.60
CA TRP A 75 45.38 -11.61 -5.37
C TRP A 75 44.06 -12.38 -5.38
N VAL A 76 43.39 -12.42 -4.24
CA VAL A 76 42.07 -13.02 -4.08
C VAL A 76 41.08 -11.86 -3.95
N THR A 77 40.14 -11.76 -4.89
CA THR A 77 38.93 -10.96 -4.68
C THR A 77 38.20 -11.57 -3.49
N THR A 78 38.17 -10.86 -2.37
CA THR A 78 37.19 -11.15 -1.32
C THR A 78 35.84 -10.75 -1.89
N ASP A 79 35.27 -11.63 -2.70
CA ASP A 79 33.89 -11.51 -3.11
C ASP A 79 33.08 -11.68 -1.81
N GLU A 80 32.56 -10.58 -1.28
CA GLU A 80 31.57 -10.56 -0.19
C GLU A 80 30.22 -11.21 -0.63
N ASP A 81 30.19 -11.85 -1.80
CA ASP A 81 29.01 -12.34 -2.53
C ASP A 81 28.68 -13.83 -2.27
N ASP A 82 29.16 -14.42 -1.17
CA ASP A 82 28.74 -15.76 -0.70
C ASP A 82 27.66 -15.67 0.41
N GLU A 83 26.95 -14.53 0.53
CA GLU A 83 25.64 -14.56 1.19
C GLU A 83 24.66 -15.31 0.27
N PRO A 84 23.97 -16.36 0.77
CA PRO A 84 23.00 -17.08 -0.05
C PRO A 84 21.96 -16.07 -0.57
N GLU A 85 21.81 -15.98 -1.91
CA GLU A 85 20.84 -15.09 -2.56
C GLU A 85 19.48 -15.23 -1.85
N ALA A 86 19.10 -14.19 -1.10
CA ALA A 86 17.88 -14.21 -0.31
C ALA A 86 16.70 -14.56 -1.21
N GLU A 87 15.85 -15.49 -0.75
CA GLU A 87 14.73 -16.01 -1.54
C GLU A 87 13.92 -14.86 -2.17
N PRO A 88 13.55 -14.97 -3.46
CA PRO A 88 12.85 -13.91 -4.17
C PRO A 88 11.47 -13.68 -3.55
N VAL A 89 11.18 -12.43 -3.18
CA VAL A 89 9.86 -12.05 -2.68
C VAL A 89 9.04 -11.49 -3.83
N LEU A 90 8.11 -12.28 -4.36
CA LEU A 90 7.26 -11.84 -5.47
C LEU A 90 6.22 -10.82 -5.00
N PHE A 91 6.00 -9.79 -5.80
CA PHE A 91 5.00 -8.76 -5.55
C PHE A 91 3.60 -9.34 -5.32
N ALA A 92 3.20 -10.35 -6.09
CA ALA A 92 1.85 -10.91 -5.98
C ALA A 92 1.58 -11.52 -4.61
N ASP A 93 2.53 -12.31 -4.09
CA ASP A 93 2.38 -13.02 -2.83
C ASP A 93 2.46 -12.04 -1.66
N TYR A 94 3.47 -11.17 -1.69
CA TYR A 94 3.63 -10.11 -0.69
C TYR A 94 2.42 -9.16 -0.63
N ALA A 95 1.88 -8.74 -1.78
CA ALA A 95 0.73 -7.83 -1.81
C ALA A 95 -0.54 -8.47 -1.22
N ARG A 96 -0.76 -9.77 -1.48
CA ARG A 96 -1.91 -10.49 -0.93
C ARG A 96 -1.77 -10.68 0.57
N ASP A 97 -0.61 -11.15 1.03
CA ASP A 97 -0.33 -11.33 2.45
C ASP A 97 -0.42 -10.01 3.22
N LEU A 98 0.10 -8.92 2.66
CA LEU A 98 -0.08 -7.59 3.23
C LEU A 98 -1.55 -7.22 3.33
N VAL A 99 -2.33 -7.40 2.25
CA VAL A 99 -3.77 -7.09 2.28
C VAL A 99 -4.50 -7.97 3.28
N ASP A 100 -4.12 -9.22 3.52
CA ASP A 100 -4.76 -10.12 4.48
C ASP A 100 -4.38 -9.80 5.94
N SER A 101 -3.13 -9.41 6.19
CA SER A 101 -2.65 -9.00 7.50
C SER A 101 -3.11 -7.60 7.93
N MET A 102 -3.59 -6.75 7.01
CA MET A 102 -4.09 -5.40 7.35
C MET A 102 -5.18 -5.44 8.43
N THR A 103 -4.94 -4.70 9.51
CA THR A 103 -5.89 -4.54 10.63
C THR A 103 -6.71 -3.25 10.51
N GLY A 104 -7.87 -3.20 11.16
CA GLY A 104 -8.71 -1.99 11.21
C GLY A 104 -9.47 -1.65 9.92
N ILE A 105 -9.26 -2.38 8.83
CA ILE A 105 -10.03 -2.23 7.58
C ILE A 105 -11.32 -3.05 7.62
N ALA A 106 -12.34 -2.60 6.88
CA ALA A 106 -13.57 -3.37 6.74
C ALA A 106 -13.37 -4.55 5.78
N GLU A 107 -14.08 -5.65 6.01
CA GLU A 107 -14.00 -6.85 5.15
C GLU A 107 -14.28 -6.55 3.67
N ARG A 108 -15.25 -5.65 3.41
CA ARG A 108 -15.50 -5.18 2.05
C ARG A 108 -14.30 -4.48 1.43
N THR A 109 -13.56 -3.68 2.22
CA THR A 109 -12.35 -2.99 1.75
C THR A 109 -11.24 -3.98 1.43
N ARG A 110 -11.07 -5.04 2.25
CA ARG A 110 -10.13 -6.13 1.96
C ARG A 110 -10.47 -6.81 0.63
N ALA A 111 -11.73 -7.18 0.44
CA ALA A 111 -12.22 -7.76 -0.80
C ALA A 111 -12.11 -6.79 -2.02
N ASP A 112 -12.22 -5.48 -1.78
CA ASP A 112 -11.98 -4.47 -2.81
C ASP A 112 -10.50 -4.40 -3.21
N TYR A 113 -9.59 -4.43 -2.25
CA TYR A 113 -8.15 -4.48 -2.52
C TYR A 113 -7.74 -5.75 -3.26
N HIS A 114 -8.20 -6.93 -2.85
CA HIS A 114 -7.91 -8.18 -3.57
C HIS A 114 -8.37 -8.12 -5.02
N ARG A 115 -9.59 -7.64 -5.25
CA ARG A 115 -10.11 -7.44 -6.61
C ARG A 115 -9.22 -6.48 -7.41
N ASP A 116 -8.85 -5.36 -6.83
CA ASP A 116 -8.02 -4.36 -7.50
C ASP A 116 -6.61 -4.89 -7.78
N LEU A 117 -6.04 -5.69 -6.86
CA LEU A 117 -4.78 -6.41 -7.06
C LEU A 117 -4.87 -7.35 -8.26
N ASP A 118 -5.84 -8.26 -8.26
CA ASP A 118 -5.97 -9.29 -9.28
C ASP A 118 -6.27 -8.72 -10.67
N ILE A 119 -7.09 -7.65 -10.76
CA ILE A 119 -7.46 -7.05 -12.04
C ILE A 119 -6.36 -6.13 -12.58
N HIS A 120 -5.75 -5.30 -11.72
CA HIS A 120 -4.99 -4.13 -12.17
C HIS A 120 -3.49 -4.15 -11.84
N LEU A 121 -3.07 -4.74 -10.71
CA LEU A 121 -1.67 -4.68 -10.27
C LEU A 121 -0.92 -5.98 -10.59
N ILE A 122 -1.46 -7.13 -10.19
CA ILE A 122 -0.82 -8.45 -10.34
C ILE A 122 -0.53 -8.80 -11.80
N PRO A 123 -1.41 -8.53 -12.78
CA PRO A 123 -1.10 -8.80 -14.18
C PRO A 123 0.15 -8.06 -14.69
N ARG A 124 0.50 -6.91 -14.09
CA ARG A 124 1.66 -6.10 -14.51
C ARG A 124 2.89 -6.33 -13.64
N PHE A 125 2.71 -6.50 -12.34
CA PHE A 125 3.78 -6.49 -11.35
C PHE A 125 3.95 -7.82 -10.61
N GLY A 126 3.02 -8.77 -10.73
CA GLY A 126 2.97 -9.95 -9.86
C GLY A 126 4.25 -10.77 -9.81
N LYS A 127 4.98 -10.89 -10.94
CA LYS A 127 6.24 -11.63 -11.05
C LYS A 127 7.49 -10.82 -10.70
N VAL A 128 7.33 -9.57 -10.29
CA VAL A 128 8.47 -8.71 -9.88
C VAL A 128 8.97 -9.21 -8.53
N ASN A 129 10.27 -9.51 -8.43
CA ASN A 129 10.94 -9.68 -7.15
C ASN A 129 11.11 -8.30 -6.50
N LEU A 130 10.48 -8.08 -5.35
CA LEU A 130 10.55 -6.84 -4.58
C LEU A 130 11.97 -6.55 -4.08
N ARG A 131 12.80 -7.59 -3.87
CA ARG A 131 14.20 -7.44 -3.46
C ARG A 131 15.11 -6.87 -4.52
N ASP A 132 14.73 -6.95 -5.80
CA ASP A 132 15.51 -6.43 -6.93
C ASP A 132 14.96 -5.06 -7.37
N PRO A 133 15.61 -3.93 -7.02
CA PRO A 133 15.15 -2.60 -7.39
C PRO A 133 15.18 -2.36 -8.92
N ALA A 134 15.91 -3.20 -9.67
CA ALA A 134 15.95 -3.08 -11.12
C ALA A 134 14.66 -3.58 -11.79
N ARG A 135 13.86 -4.42 -11.12
CA ARG A 135 12.63 -5.02 -11.68
C ARG A 135 11.40 -4.15 -11.54
N LEU A 136 11.41 -3.18 -10.63
CA LEU A 136 10.31 -2.22 -10.46
C LEU A 136 10.84 -0.81 -10.16
N LYS A 137 11.00 -0.05 -11.24
CA LYS A 137 11.51 1.33 -11.22
C LYS A 137 10.36 2.34 -11.30
N PRO A 138 10.59 3.61 -10.90
CA PRO A 138 9.59 4.67 -11.07
C PRO A 138 9.09 4.84 -12.52
N LYS A 139 9.91 4.51 -13.52
CA LYS A 139 9.49 4.54 -14.94
C LYS A 139 8.38 3.52 -15.24
N ASP A 140 8.42 2.36 -14.59
CA ASP A 140 7.46 1.28 -14.82
C ASP A 140 6.10 1.63 -14.22
N VAL A 141 6.10 2.30 -13.06
CA VAL A 141 4.89 2.85 -12.43
C VAL A 141 4.26 3.92 -13.32
N ARG A 142 5.04 4.86 -13.86
CA ARG A 142 4.53 5.88 -14.81
C ARG A 142 3.96 5.25 -16.08
N ALA A 143 4.65 4.25 -16.64
CA ALA A 143 4.16 3.52 -17.81
C ALA A 143 2.82 2.80 -17.52
N TRP A 144 2.69 2.19 -16.34
CA TRP A 144 1.45 1.56 -15.90
C TRP A 144 0.32 2.57 -15.71
N VAL A 145 0.56 3.71 -15.06
CA VAL A 145 -0.43 4.80 -14.93
C VAL A 145 -0.90 5.29 -16.29
N ASN A 146 0.02 5.48 -17.24
CA ASN A 146 -0.34 5.89 -18.61
C ASN A 146 -1.21 4.85 -19.30
N HIS A 147 -0.88 3.56 -19.16
CA HIS A 147 -1.68 2.45 -19.70
C HIS A 147 -3.10 2.43 -19.10
N LEU A 148 -3.25 2.62 -17.79
CA LEU A 148 -4.58 2.71 -17.16
C LEU A 148 -5.40 3.90 -17.69
N ARG A 149 -4.73 5.03 -17.97
CA ARG A 149 -5.35 6.23 -18.53
C ARG A 149 -5.78 6.05 -19.98
N THR A 150 -4.98 5.37 -20.80
CA THR A 150 -5.28 5.19 -22.24
C THR A 150 -6.21 4.03 -22.52
N GLY A 151 -6.26 3.03 -21.63
CA GLY A 151 -6.91 1.76 -21.91
C GLY A 151 -6.23 0.96 -23.02
N VAL A 152 -6.87 -0.14 -23.40
CA VAL A 152 -6.49 -1.02 -24.52
C VAL A 152 -7.71 -1.25 -25.38
N SER A 153 -7.70 -0.71 -26.59
CA SER A 153 -8.73 -0.97 -27.60
C SER A 153 -8.73 -2.44 -27.99
N ASP A 154 -9.91 -3.02 -28.20
CA ASP A 154 -10.04 -4.37 -28.74
C ASP A 154 -9.80 -4.34 -30.26
N PRO A 155 -8.75 -4.98 -30.79
CA PRO A 155 -8.51 -5.02 -32.24
C PRO A 155 -9.53 -5.89 -32.98
N THR A 156 -10.19 -6.83 -32.28
CA THR A 156 -11.17 -7.76 -32.86
C THR A 156 -12.61 -7.23 -32.81
N ALA A 157 -12.87 -6.26 -31.92
CA ALA A 157 -14.14 -5.58 -31.81
C ALA A 157 -13.93 -4.05 -31.90
N PRO A 158 -13.78 -3.48 -33.11
CA PRO A 158 -13.46 -2.06 -33.26
C PRO A 158 -14.58 -1.13 -32.77
N HIS A 159 -15.81 -1.63 -32.58
CA HIS A 159 -16.94 -0.87 -32.07
C HIS A 159 -17.70 -1.62 -30.97
N ARG A 160 -18.08 -0.90 -29.92
CA ARG A 160 -18.88 -1.44 -28.79
C ARG A 160 -20.26 -1.94 -29.23
N THR A 161 -20.86 -1.30 -30.24
CA THR A 161 -22.12 -1.71 -30.86
C THR A 161 -21.99 -1.58 -32.37
N SER A 162 -22.32 -2.62 -33.13
CA SER A 162 -22.30 -2.61 -34.60
C SER A 162 -23.31 -1.60 -35.19
N THR A 163 -24.43 -1.38 -34.50
CA THR A 163 -25.48 -0.42 -34.89
C THR A 163 -25.74 0.57 -33.74
N PRO A 164 -25.03 1.71 -33.66
CA PRO A 164 -25.33 2.72 -32.65
C PRO A 164 -26.70 3.37 -32.92
N SER A 165 -27.48 3.59 -31.86
CA SER A 165 -28.72 4.39 -31.94
C SER A 165 -28.42 5.81 -32.46
N ARG A 166 -29.33 6.39 -33.25
CA ARG A 166 -29.21 7.77 -33.78
C ARG A 166 -28.79 8.72 -32.66
N GLY A 167 -27.68 9.45 -32.87
CA GLY A 167 -27.16 10.46 -31.95
C GLY A 167 -26.06 10.00 -30.98
N ARG A 168 -25.75 8.69 -30.88
CA ARG A 168 -24.65 8.21 -30.01
C ARG A 168 -23.34 8.08 -30.79
N LYS A 169 -22.24 8.64 -30.28
CA LYS A 169 -20.90 8.48 -30.88
C LYS A 169 -20.52 7.00 -30.93
N LYS A 170 -19.87 6.57 -32.02
CA LYS A 170 -19.26 5.23 -32.14
C LYS A 170 -18.16 5.09 -31.08
N GLU A 171 -18.45 4.37 -30.00
CA GLU A 171 -17.43 4.03 -29.02
C GLU A 171 -16.60 2.84 -29.53
N PRO A 172 -15.27 2.89 -29.41
CA PRO A 172 -14.44 1.73 -29.72
C PRO A 172 -14.77 0.57 -28.78
N GLY A 173 -14.61 -0.67 -29.24
CA GLY A 173 -14.58 -1.80 -28.33
C GLY A 173 -13.27 -1.79 -27.55
N TRP A 174 -13.33 -2.25 -26.30
CA TRP A 174 -12.23 -2.15 -25.35
C TRP A 174 -11.93 -3.53 -24.80
N LEU A 175 -10.69 -3.98 -24.96
CA LEU A 175 -10.16 -5.08 -24.16
C LEU A 175 -10.01 -4.63 -22.71
N ARG A 176 -9.59 -3.36 -22.51
CA ARG A 176 -9.59 -2.67 -21.22
C ARG A 176 -9.97 -1.21 -21.41
N LYS A 177 -11.05 -0.78 -20.78
CA LYS A 177 -11.52 0.62 -20.89
C LYS A 177 -10.55 1.57 -20.17
N PRO A 178 -10.31 2.79 -20.69
CA PRO A 178 -9.69 3.88 -19.95
C PRO A 178 -10.34 4.07 -18.58
N LEU A 179 -9.52 4.22 -17.55
CA LEU A 179 -10.00 4.45 -16.19
C LEU A 179 -10.12 5.95 -15.89
N ALA A 180 -11.14 6.30 -15.11
CA ALA A 180 -11.30 7.67 -14.61
C ALA A 180 -10.12 8.02 -13.68
N PRO A 181 -9.70 9.30 -13.62
CA PRO A 181 -8.57 9.72 -12.80
C PRO A 181 -8.66 9.28 -11.34
N LYS A 182 -9.85 9.36 -10.72
CA LYS A 182 -10.04 8.93 -9.33
C LYS A 182 -9.77 7.43 -9.14
N SER A 183 -10.11 6.60 -10.13
CA SER A 183 -9.83 5.16 -10.09
C SER A 183 -8.33 4.90 -10.17
N ILE A 184 -7.63 5.61 -11.05
CA ILE A 184 -6.16 5.54 -11.17
C ILE A 184 -5.48 5.93 -9.85
N HIS A 185 -5.97 6.97 -9.17
CA HIS A 185 -5.44 7.36 -7.85
C HIS A 185 -5.63 6.28 -6.80
N ASN A 186 -6.78 5.62 -6.76
CA ASN A 186 -7.03 4.54 -5.79
C ASN A 186 -6.08 3.36 -6.04
N LEU A 187 -5.95 2.93 -7.31
CA LEU A 187 -5.04 1.84 -7.69
C LEU A 187 -3.58 2.17 -7.40
N HIS A 188 -3.15 3.41 -7.73
CA HIS A 188 -1.81 3.88 -7.41
C HIS A 188 -1.59 3.96 -5.88
N GLY A 189 -2.60 4.39 -5.12
CA GLY A 189 -2.55 4.39 -3.66
C GLY A 189 -2.30 3.01 -3.08
N LEU A 190 -2.99 1.98 -3.61
CA LEU A 190 -2.77 0.59 -3.22
C LEU A 190 -1.35 0.11 -3.57
N LEU A 191 -0.87 0.39 -4.79
CA LEU A 191 0.51 0.07 -5.19
C LEU A 191 1.54 0.75 -4.28
N PHE A 192 1.31 2.02 -3.96
CA PHE A 192 2.16 2.80 -3.06
C PHE A 192 2.19 2.15 -1.68
N THR A 193 1.04 1.78 -1.11
CA THR A 193 0.96 1.10 0.19
C THR A 193 1.75 -0.20 0.21
N VAL A 194 1.63 -1.04 -0.83
CA VAL A 194 2.38 -2.30 -0.94
C VAL A 194 3.88 -2.04 -0.98
N CYS A 195 4.33 -1.13 -1.86
CA CYS A 195 5.76 -0.85 -1.98
C CYS A 195 6.33 -0.16 -0.74
N GLU A 196 5.53 0.67 -0.06
CA GLU A 196 5.96 1.34 1.16
C GLU A 196 6.08 0.36 2.33
N ALA A 197 5.17 -0.61 2.43
CA ALA A 197 5.30 -1.69 3.40
C ALA A 197 6.62 -2.45 3.18
N ALA A 198 6.93 -2.81 1.93
CA ALA A 198 8.18 -3.53 1.60
C ALA A 198 9.46 -2.73 1.93
N VAL A 199 9.40 -1.40 1.92
CA VAL A 199 10.51 -0.52 2.35
C VAL A 199 10.65 -0.52 3.89
N ARG A 200 9.55 -0.71 4.61
CA ARG A 200 9.49 -0.64 6.08
C ARG A 200 9.58 -1.99 6.78
N GLU A 201 9.69 -3.08 6.03
CA GLU A 201 10.01 -4.40 6.57
C GLU A 201 11.32 -4.39 7.35
N ASP A 202 11.49 -5.36 8.24
CA ASP A 202 12.69 -5.52 9.06
C ASP A 202 13.27 -6.94 8.89
N PRO A 203 14.36 -7.13 8.11
CA PRO A 203 15.09 -6.11 7.36
C PRO A 203 14.32 -5.63 6.10
N PRO A 204 14.57 -4.40 5.60
CA PRO A 204 13.88 -3.86 4.43
C PRO A 204 14.02 -4.76 3.21
N LEU A 205 12.90 -5.05 2.54
CA LEU A 205 12.94 -5.81 1.29
C LEU A 205 13.51 -4.97 0.15
N ARG A 206 13.39 -3.64 0.22
CA ARG A 206 13.85 -2.74 -0.83
C ARG A 206 14.22 -1.36 -0.28
N PRO A 207 15.12 -0.61 -0.94
CA PRO A 207 15.65 0.65 -0.40
C PRO A 207 14.71 1.86 -0.57
N SER A 208 13.76 1.82 -1.51
CA SER A 208 12.87 2.97 -1.77
C SER A 208 11.58 2.60 -2.49
N ASN A 209 10.53 3.40 -2.30
CA ASN A 209 9.23 3.21 -2.94
C ASN A 209 9.21 3.83 -4.37
N PRO A 210 8.94 3.03 -5.42
CA PRO A 210 9.02 3.47 -6.81
C PRO A 210 7.80 4.31 -7.22
N ALA A 211 6.72 4.27 -6.44
CA ALA A 211 5.49 5.02 -6.67
C ALA A 211 5.51 6.41 -6.00
N SER A 212 6.50 6.71 -5.15
CA SER A 212 6.55 7.94 -4.33
C SER A 212 6.57 9.25 -5.11
N ARG A 213 7.13 9.26 -6.33
CA ARG A 213 7.29 10.47 -7.16
C ARG A 213 6.52 10.38 -8.48
N THR A 214 5.43 9.62 -8.49
CA THR A 214 4.56 9.51 -9.66
C THR A 214 3.61 10.70 -9.73
N ARG A 215 3.62 11.44 -10.84
CA ARG A 215 2.57 12.42 -11.13
C ARG A 215 1.34 11.69 -11.67
N LEU A 216 0.20 11.89 -11.03
CA LEU A 216 -1.07 11.29 -11.42
C LEU A 216 -1.86 12.25 -12.32
N PRO A 217 -2.81 11.74 -13.15
CA PRO A 217 -3.73 12.60 -13.90
C PRO A 217 -4.44 13.56 -12.94
N ARG A 218 -4.88 14.75 -13.37
CA ARG A 218 -5.69 15.58 -12.48
C ARG A 218 -7.03 14.89 -12.25
N VAL A 219 -7.70 15.21 -11.15
CA VAL A 219 -9.06 14.72 -10.90
C VAL A 219 -10.09 15.67 -11.53
N ASP A 220 -9.66 16.89 -11.84
CA ASP A 220 -10.49 18.05 -12.17
C ASP A 220 -10.40 18.43 -13.67
N ASP A 221 -9.71 17.64 -14.51
CA ASP A 221 -9.39 17.93 -15.92
C ASP A 221 -10.40 17.38 -16.93
N GLY A 222 -11.67 17.28 -16.54
CA GLY A 222 -12.78 17.23 -17.48
C GLY A 222 -13.65 18.46 -17.30
N GLU A 223 -14.05 19.11 -18.39
CA GLU A 223 -15.20 20.04 -18.47
C GLU A 223 -16.53 19.33 -18.10
N GLY A 224 -16.54 18.67 -16.95
CA GLY A 224 -17.31 17.47 -16.67
C GLY A 224 -16.93 16.79 -15.35
N GLU A 225 -16.25 17.47 -14.42
CA GLU A 225 -16.83 17.47 -13.07
C GLU A 225 -18.23 18.03 -13.29
N ALA A 226 -19.20 17.14 -13.54
CA ALA A 226 -20.55 17.52 -13.90
C ALA A 226 -20.93 18.56 -12.86
N ASP A 227 -21.01 19.84 -13.28
CA ASP A 227 -21.37 20.98 -12.43
C ASP A 227 -22.42 20.42 -11.51
N LEU A 228 -22.07 20.26 -10.21
CA LEU A 228 -22.85 19.41 -9.32
C LEU A 228 -24.30 19.87 -9.44
N CYS A 229 -25.10 19.10 -10.18
CA CYS A 229 -26.35 19.59 -10.70
C CYS A 229 -27.35 19.42 -9.57
N PHE A 230 -27.38 20.41 -8.70
CA PHE A 230 -28.29 20.45 -7.58
C PHE A 230 -29.67 20.79 -8.11
N LEU A 231 -30.66 20.04 -7.66
CA LEU A 231 -32.05 20.34 -7.96
C LEU A 231 -32.41 21.70 -7.35
N THR A 232 -32.98 22.56 -8.17
CA THR A 232 -33.77 23.69 -7.69
C THR A 232 -34.97 23.19 -6.88
N ARG A 233 -35.61 24.09 -6.15
CA ARG A 233 -36.77 23.74 -5.32
C ARG A 233 -37.95 23.27 -6.18
N GLU A 234 -38.11 23.88 -7.34
CA GLU A 234 -39.14 23.62 -8.33
C GLU A 234 -38.90 22.25 -8.98
N GLU A 235 -37.67 21.97 -9.42
CA GLU A 235 -37.29 20.65 -9.97
C GLU A 235 -37.45 19.53 -8.94
N PHE A 236 -37.07 19.77 -7.68
CA PHE A 236 -37.31 18.80 -6.61
C PHE A 236 -38.79 18.51 -6.42
N THR A 237 -39.63 19.55 -6.44
CA THR A 237 -41.08 19.41 -6.29
C THR A 237 -41.66 18.56 -7.43
N LEU A 238 -41.28 18.87 -8.68
CA LEU A 238 -41.67 18.09 -9.86
C LEU A 238 -41.24 16.63 -9.78
N LEU A 239 -39.98 16.38 -9.36
CA LEU A 239 -39.45 15.03 -9.19
C LEU A 239 -40.25 14.26 -8.13
N ARG A 240 -40.47 14.85 -6.96
CA ARG A 240 -41.22 14.23 -5.85
C ARG A 240 -42.65 13.90 -6.28
N ASP A 241 -43.33 14.81 -6.95
CA ASP A 241 -44.74 14.64 -7.33
C ASP A 241 -44.92 13.59 -8.43
N SER A 242 -43.87 13.34 -9.22
CA SER A 242 -43.80 12.25 -10.20
C SER A 242 -43.44 10.88 -9.60
N MET A 243 -42.96 10.83 -8.35
CA MET A 243 -42.63 9.57 -7.67
C MET A 243 -43.88 8.88 -7.10
N ALA A 244 -43.76 7.58 -6.85
CA ALA A 244 -44.79 6.80 -6.16
C ALA A 244 -45.07 7.37 -4.77
N GLU A 245 -46.33 7.35 -4.34
CA GLU A 245 -46.80 8.01 -3.12
C GLU A 245 -46.07 7.56 -1.85
N ASP A 246 -45.75 6.26 -1.77
CA ASP A 246 -45.10 5.62 -0.63
C ASP A 246 -43.64 6.04 -0.39
N VAL A 247 -42.97 6.59 -1.41
CA VAL A 247 -41.58 7.06 -1.29
C VAL A 247 -41.45 8.58 -1.15
N ARG A 248 -42.52 9.36 -1.37
CA ARG A 248 -42.46 10.83 -1.36
C ARG A 248 -41.96 11.38 -0.03
N ASP A 249 -42.45 10.86 1.08
CA ASP A 249 -42.03 11.27 2.42
C ASP A 249 -40.56 10.95 2.69
N MET A 250 -40.09 9.78 2.23
CA MET A 250 -38.68 9.40 2.36
C MET A 250 -37.77 10.40 1.63
N VAL A 251 -38.12 10.81 0.41
CA VAL A 251 -37.30 11.74 -0.38
C VAL A 251 -37.39 13.17 0.18
N GLU A 252 -38.55 13.61 0.68
CA GLU A 252 -38.68 14.88 1.39
C GLU A 252 -37.76 14.93 2.62
N VAL A 253 -37.72 13.86 3.42
CA VAL A 253 -36.78 13.72 4.54
C VAL A 253 -35.34 13.71 4.04
N PHE A 254 -35.03 13.01 2.95
CA PHE A 254 -33.68 12.93 2.38
C PHE A 254 -33.12 14.33 2.04
N VAL A 255 -33.86 15.11 1.27
CA VAL A 255 -33.44 16.44 0.81
C VAL A 255 -33.33 17.41 1.98
N ARG A 256 -34.28 17.38 2.92
CA ARG A 256 -34.27 18.30 4.08
C ARG A 256 -33.19 18.01 5.11
N THR A 257 -32.70 16.77 5.18
CA THR A 257 -31.75 16.34 6.23
C THR A 257 -30.32 16.17 5.73
N GLY A 258 -30.11 16.10 4.41
CA GLY A 258 -28.79 15.89 3.80
C GLY A 258 -28.09 14.61 4.30
N MET A 259 -28.85 13.60 4.73
CA MET A 259 -28.29 12.32 5.15
C MET A 259 -27.77 11.54 3.95
N ARG A 260 -26.77 10.67 4.14
CA ARG A 260 -26.45 9.70 3.08
C ARG A 260 -27.59 8.69 2.94
N TYR A 261 -27.89 8.27 1.71
CA TYR A 261 -28.98 7.35 1.41
C TYR A 261 -28.96 6.06 2.26
N SER A 262 -27.77 5.48 2.51
CA SER A 262 -27.62 4.28 3.33
C SER A 262 -27.98 4.47 4.82
N LYS A 263 -28.00 5.72 5.31
CA LYS A 263 -28.46 6.07 6.66
C LYS A 263 -29.97 6.28 6.68
N LEU A 264 -30.50 6.98 5.69
CA LEU A 264 -31.93 7.24 5.54
C LEU A 264 -32.73 5.94 5.50
N THR A 265 -32.36 5.03 4.60
CA THR A 265 -33.01 3.72 4.43
C THR A 265 -32.76 2.75 5.58
N ALA A 266 -31.89 3.10 6.53
CA ALA A 266 -31.64 2.34 7.75
C ALA A 266 -32.42 2.89 8.95
N LEU A 267 -33.16 3.99 8.81
CA LEU A 267 -33.99 4.54 9.89
C LEU A 267 -35.09 3.56 10.30
N GLN A 268 -35.40 3.56 11.58
CA GLN A 268 -36.52 2.84 12.16
C GLN A 268 -37.38 3.82 12.95
N VAL A 269 -38.62 3.46 13.23
CA VAL A 269 -39.56 4.28 14.01
C VAL A 269 -38.94 4.73 15.35
N ARG A 270 -38.19 3.86 16.03
CA ARG A 270 -37.50 4.17 17.30
C ARG A 270 -36.39 5.23 17.21
N ASP A 271 -35.95 5.60 16.00
CA ASP A 271 -34.95 6.66 15.81
C ASP A 271 -35.60 8.04 15.69
N ILE A 272 -36.94 8.11 15.68
CA ILE A 272 -37.69 9.34 15.51
C ILE A 272 -38.35 9.67 16.83
N THR A 273 -38.08 10.87 17.33
CA THR A 273 -38.76 11.42 18.51
C THR A 273 -39.57 12.63 18.07
N LEU A 274 -40.88 12.57 18.32
CA LEU A 274 -41.81 13.68 18.13
C LEU A 274 -42.32 14.14 19.49
N THR A 275 -42.52 15.43 19.65
CA THR A 275 -42.98 16.05 20.89
C THR A 275 -43.93 17.19 20.53
N ALA A 276 -45.13 17.18 21.11
CA ALA A 276 -46.06 18.29 21.01
C ALA A 276 -45.48 19.50 21.76
N ALA A 277 -45.56 20.66 21.14
CA ALA A 277 -45.12 21.94 21.66
C ALA A 277 -46.17 23.02 21.33
N ILE A 278 -46.03 24.19 21.93
CA ILE A 278 -46.80 25.38 21.57
C ILE A 278 -45.85 26.36 20.89
N GLY A 279 -46.26 26.88 19.73
CA GLY A 279 -45.54 27.90 18.98
C GLY A 279 -45.53 29.24 19.72
N SER A 280 -44.67 30.16 19.28
CA SER A 280 -44.63 31.54 19.82
C SER A 280 -45.93 32.32 19.56
N ASP A 281 -46.75 31.85 18.62
CA ASP A 281 -48.08 32.32 18.24
C ASP A 281 -49.21 31.66 19.04
N GLY A 282 -48.89 30.81 20.03
CA GLY A 282 -49.87 30.08 20.83
C GLY A 282 -50.49 28.87 20.12
N GLN A 283 -50.08 28.55 18.89
CA GLN A 283 -50.65 27.43 18.15
C GLN A 283 -49.95 26.10 18.48
N PRO A 284 -50.68 24.96 18.47
CA PRO A 284 -50.06 23.65 18.58
C PRO A 284 -49.03 23.42 17.48
N LEU A 285 -47.86 22.93 17.86
CA LEU A 285 -46.75 22.66 16.96
C LEU A 285 -46.10 21.33 17.31
N THR A 286 -45.93 20.45 16.33
CA THR A 286 -45.13 19.23 16.53
C THR A 286 -43.65 19.53 16.24
N ARG A 287 -42.80 19.32 17.25
CA ARG A 287 -41.34 19.35 17.11
C ARG A 287 -40.80 17.93 17.10
N GLY A 288 -39.64 17.72 16.50
CA GLY A 288 -39.04 16.40 16.52
C GLY A 288 -37.60 16.40 16.05
N HIS A 289 -36.97 15.25 16.20
CA HIS A 289 -35.64 14.99 15.68
C HIS A 289 -35.51 13.53 15.27
N LEU A 290 -34.55 13.29 14.39
CA LEU A 290 -34.12 11.95 14.00
C LEU A 290 -32.70 11.69 14.55
N ASP A 291 -32.48 10.50 15.07
CA ASP A 291 -31.17 10.05 15.52
C ASP A 291 -30.55 9.11 14.49
N VAL A 292 -29.48 9.56 13.84
CA VAL A 292 -28.70 8.73 12.90
C VAL A 292 -27.83 7.75 13.68
N ARG A 293 -28.34 6.53 13.89
CA ARG A 293 -27.63 5.50 14.69
C ARG A 293 -27.04 4.37 13.85
N ARG A 294 -27.58 4.13 12.65
CA ARG A 294 -27.30 2.96 11.82
C ARG A 294 -27.13 3.36 10.35
N ALA A 295 -26.48 2.49 9.59
CA ALA A 295 -26.39 2.60 8.14
C ALA A 295 -26.31 1.21 7.52
N TRP A 296 -26.86 1.05 6.32
CA TRP A 296 -26.62 -0.12 5.49
C TRP A 296 -25.16 -0.17 5.06
N LYS A 297 -24.54 -1.34 5.28
CA LYS A 297 -23.19 -1.66 4.81
C LYS A 297 -23.28 -2.79 3.80
N ARG A 298 -22.62 -2.60 2.66
CA ARG A 298 -22.48 -3.64 1.65
C ARG A 298 -21.37 -4.60 2.04
N CYS A 299 -21.67 -5.89 2.03
CA CYS A 299 -20.75 -6.98 2.31
C CYS A 299 -20.00 -7.42 1.03
N PRO A 300 -18.93 -8.23 1.14
CA PRO A 300 -18.17 -8.73 -0.01
C PRO A 300 -19.03 -9.49 -1.03
N ASP A 301 -19.97 -10.29 -0.54
CA ASP A 301 -20.97 -11.08 -1.28
C ASP A 301 -22.09 -10.22 -1.91
N ASN A 302 -21.96 -8.90 -1.90
CA ASN A 302 -22.95 -7.92 -2.33
C ASN A 302 -24.27 -7.91 -1.54
N THR A 303 -24.34 -8.62 -0.40
CA THR A 303 -25.46 -8.48 0.52
C THR A 303 -25.35 -7.20 1.34
N PHE A 304 -26.44 -6.81 2.01
CA PHE A 304 -26.47 -5.62 2.85
C PHE A 304 -26.78 -6.00 4.30
N ARG A 305 -26.01 -5.46 5.24
CA ARG A 305 -26.22 -5.64 6.68
C ARG A 305 -26.29 -4.29 7.38
N LEU A 306 -27.10 -4.20 8.43
CA LEU A 306 -27.14 -3.03 9.29
C LEU A 306 -25.90 -3.00 10.16
N GLY A 307 -25.26 -1.83 10.24
CA GLY A 307 -24.14 -1.61 11.15
C GLY A 307 -24.05 -0.18 11.63
N ALA A 308 -23.10 0.06 12.53
CA ALA A 308 -22.79 1.42 12.98
C ALA A 308 -22.27 2.28 11.80
N PRO A 309 -22.59 3.57 11.74
CA PRO A 309 -22.02 4.49 10.76
C PRO A 309 -20.49 4.47 10.75
N LYS A 310 -19.88 4.83 9.61
CA LYS A 310 -18.42 4.75 9.38
C LYS A 310 -17.58 5.45 10.47
N THR A 311 -18.09 6.53 11.05
CA THR A 311 -17.37 7.31 12.07
C THR A 311 -18.27 7.61 13.26
N ARG A 312 -17.68 7.89 14.43
CA ARG A 312 -18.43 8.36 15.60
C ARG A 312 -19.16 9.67 15.31
N SER A 313 -18.50 10.60 14.60
CA SER A 313 -19.09 11.87 14.13
C SER A 313 -20.26 11.69 13.17
N SER A 314 -20.38 10.53 12.54
CA SER A 314 -21.53 10.21 11.69
C SER A 314 -22.79 9.85 12.47
N ARG A 315 -22.66 9.58 13.78
CA ARG A 315 -23.80 9.44 14.71
C ARG A 315 -24.21 10.84 15.16
N ARG A 316 -25.39 11.27 14.76
CA ARG A 316 -25.84 12.65 14.99
C ARG A 316 -27.34 12.72 15.12
N ARG A 317 -27.80 13.72 15.86
CA ARG A 317 -29.20 14.12 15.92
C ARG A 317 -29.43 15.20 14.88
N ILE A 318 -30.47 15.05 14.05
CA ILE A 318 -30.88 16.06 13.08
C ILE A 318 -32.28 16.56 13.49
N PRO A 319 -32.45 17.86 13.78
CA PRO A 319 -33.76 18.41 14.07
C PRO A 319 -34.65 18.32 12.82
N LEU A 320 -35.91 17.96 13.02
CA LEU A 320 -36.92 17.93 11.97
C LEU A 320 -37.68 19.26 12.00
N SER A 321 -37.75 19.92 10.85
CA SER A 321 -38.60 21.11 10.71
C SER A 321 -40.08 20.70 10.81
N PRO A 322 -40.97 21.58 11.32
CA PRO A 322 -42.41 21.31 11.32
C PRO A 322 -42.96 20.94 9.93
N ARG A 323 -42.40 21.53 8.87
CA ARG A 323 -42.76 21.18 7.48
C ARG A 323 -42.39 19.75 7.06
N THR A 324 -41.39 19.16 7.72
CA THR A 324 -41.00 17.75 7.51
C THR A 324 -41.92 16.81 8.26
N ILE A 325 -42.45 17.25 9.41
CA ILE A 325 -43.36 16.47 10.25
C ILE A 325 -44.78 16.75 9.77
N ARG A 326 -45.24 16.00 8.77
CA ARG A 326 -46.66 16.06 8.37
C ARG A 326 -47.47 15.19 9.32
N GLU A 327 -48.50 15.75 9.92
CA GLU A 327 -49.56 14.98 10.56
C GLU A 327 -50.38 14.32 9.45
N GLN A 328 -50.04 13.08 9.08
CA GLN A 328 -50.99 12.24 8.37
C GLN A 328 -52.02 11.75 9.41
N PRO A 329 -53.34 11.91 9.18
CA PRO A 329 -54.31 11.14 9.94
C PRO A 329 -53.96 9.66 9.76
N ALA A 330 -53.79 8.95 10.86
CA ALA A 330 -53.34 7.56 10.85
C ALA A 330 -54.15 6.75 9.84
N ALA A 331 -53.52 6.30 8.76
CA ALA A 331 -54.13 5.33 7.88
C ALA A 331 -54.48 4.09 8.72
N PRO A 332 -55.69 3.52 8.58
CA PRO A 332 -56.10 2.38 9.38
C PRO A 332 -55.06 1.26 9.20
N ARG A 333 -54.48 0.83 10.33
CA ARG A 333 -53.51 -0.27 10.36
C ARG A 333 -54.14 -1.47 9.67
N LYS A 334 -53.69 -1.82 8.46
CA LYS A 334 -54.05 -3.10 7.85
C LYS A 334 -53.57 -4.20 8.80
N PRO A 335 -54.43 -5.14 9.22
CA PRO A 335 -54.01 -6.22 10.10
C PRO A 335 -52.88 -7.00 9.43
N CYS A 336 -51.80 -7.25 10.18
CA CYS A 336 -50.70 -8.10 9.74
C CYS A 336 -51.27 -9.44 9.26
N ARG A 337 -51.02 -9.81 8.00
CA ARG A 337 -51.24 -11.19 7.57
C ARG A 337 -50.29 -12.08 8.39
N PRO A 338 -50.79 -13.17 9.00
CA PRO A 338 -49.93 -14.10 9.71
C PRO A 338 -48.89 -14.66 8.72
N SER A 339 -47.64 -14.67 9.16
CA SER A 339 -46.51 -15.23 8.43
C SER A 339 -46.79 -16.71 8.14
N ALA A 340 -46.92 -17.06 6.86
CA ALA A 340 -46.91 -18.45 6.44
C ALA A 340 -45.49 -19.00 6.66
N THR A 341 -45.35 -19.86 7.66
CA THR A 341 -44.18 -20.70 7.88
C THR A 341 -44.05 -21.66 6.70
N ARG A 342 -42.89 -21.67 6.04
CA ARG A 342 -42.38 -22.82 5.29
C ARG A 342 -40.87 -22.86 5.41
#